data_AF-B1TDC2-F1
#
_entry.id   AF-B1TDC2-F1
#
_cell.length_a   1.000
_cell.length_b   1.000
_cell.length_c   1.000
_cell.angle_alpha   90.00
_cell.angle_beta   90.00
_cell.angle_gamma   90.00
#
_symmetry.space_group_name_H-M   'P 1'
#
loop_
_entity.id
_entity.type
_entity.pdbx_description
1 polymer ?
#
loop_
_entity_poly.entity_id
_entity_poly.type
_entity_poly.pdbx_seq_one_letter_code
_entity_poly.pdbx_strand_id
1 'polypeptide(L)'
;MKRYGFRTRSLYFIEGAQRWFNWDDPAALAEEAHALADWCRTHRIALVLLVDPEIVRTGAAPDTDDPPLVRVANRAPRSGFHGVCSGVAQLQRTHGELLWVVDFWRAGDTLAAGEVRPLRFAPGGRLAAIVDGGAVQPSRGMKLATDEDRVVVSRAVLDDAGRVPAGWEIVDDNAAVVAACAHAQAATAVLAFRSQPQLEALCAAVHALRRQCGGALKIAVVERGEVLRQQFEMLVLSVGANRVVARDLPLSRMQAAVNALHGQLYARPVAPDYRAALAAALGDSVLGYLPVGAFCLRIRAVLDRGAVLALPHTLAKIALLPGVSHVDALRHCRPRRAGDVVTADAGHLYVFLFACEPVDAEDALSRIFDVPVDTLSDRVVCLGAGSIDTELDALKTENRRAPIADYSDLFAAAKQPGATRVPAERAGDGAASAEPGGMADPDIDISPQPVRDEDPVPAAAAPTPSAAIPAARARGAIRSAMPLRKPEGA
;
A
#
# COMPACT_ATOMS: atom_id res chain seq x y z
N MET A 1 -35.28 -27.35 32.61
CA MET A 1 -35.17 -27.21 31.14
C MET A 1 -36.19 -26.21 30.58
N LYS A 2 -37.51 -26.46 30.65
CA LYS A 2 -38.53 -25.41 30.35
C LYS A 2 -38.36 -24.14 31.19
N ARG A 3 -37.96 -24.28 32.46
CA ARG A 3 -37.64 -23.18 33.40
C ARG A 3 -36.53 -22.23 32.92
N TYR A 4 -35.66 -22.66 32.01
CA TYR A 4 -34.56 -21.86 31.45
C TYR A 4 -34.71 -21.63 29.93
N GLY A 5 -35.86 -22.01 29.35
CA GLY A 5 -36.17 -21.76 27.93
C GLY A 5 -35.49 -22.68 26.91
N PHE A 6 -34.68 -23.66 27.33
CA PHE A 6 -34.02 -24.60 26.40
C PHE A 6 -35.00 -25.63 25.83
N ARG A 7 -34.94 -25.80 24.51
CA ARG A 7 -35.75 -26.71 23.70
C ARG A 7 -34.82 -27.73 23.05
N THR A 8 -35.21 -29.00 23.09
CA THR A 8 -34.50 -30.09 22.43
C THR A 8 -34.37 -29.82 20.92
N ARG A 9 -33.27 -30.26 20.30
CA ARG A 9 -32.96 -30.07 18.86
C ARG A 9 -32.92 -28.60 18.42
N SER A 10 -32.51 -27.72 19.32
CA SER A 10 -32.38 -26.29 19.04
C SER A 10 -30.92 -25.84 19.07
N LEU A 11 -30.63 -24.78 18.31
CA LEU A 11 -29.35 -24.10 18.24
C LEU A 11 -29.39 -22.82 19.08
N TYR A 12 -28.38 -22.61 19.91
CA TYR A 12 -28.25 -21.42 20.74
C TYR A 12 -26.92 -20.73 20.47
N PHE A 13 -26.97 -19.41 20.30
CA PHE A 13 -25.79 -18.56 20.21
C PHE A 13 -25.54 -17.96 21.59
N ILE A 14 -24.33 -18.17 22.11
CA ILE A 14 -23.90 -17.64 23.40
C ILE A 14 -22.82 -16.59 23.12
N GLU A 15 -23.17 -15.34 23.38
CA GLU A 15 -22.23 -14.22 23.38
C GLU A 15 -21.56 -14.10 24.75
N GLY A 16 -20.25 -13.82 24.78
CA GLY A 16 -19.52 -13.69 26.04
C GLY A 16 -19.10 -15.03 26.66
N ALA A 17 -19.05 -16.11 25.86
CA ALA A 17 -18.73 -17.46 26.32
C ALA A 17 -17.32 -17.58 26.92
N GLN A 18 -16.44 -16.61 26.69
CA GLN A 18 -15.13 -16.54 27.34
C GLN A 18 -15.21 -16.58 28.87
N ARG A 19 -16.32 -16.12 29.48
CA ARG A 19 -16.48 -16.10 30.94
C ARG A 19 -16.83 -17.47 31.55
N TRP A 20 -17.12 -18.47 30.71
CA TRP A 20 -17.54 -19.80 31.17
C TRP A 20 -16.38 -20.75 31.42
N PHE A 21 -15.18 -20.38 30.94
CA PHE A 21 -14.04 -21.27 30.93
C PHE A 21 -12.79 -20.61 31.51
N ASN A 22 -11.93 -21.44 32.06
CA ASN A 22 -10.61 -21.05 32.54
C ASN A 22 -9.58 -21.09 31.41
N TRP A 23 -9.40 -19.97 30.69
CA TRP A 23 -8.53 -19.92 29.50
C TRP A 23 -7.03 -19.97 29.79
N ASP A 24 -6.64 -19.73 31.05
CA ASP A 24 -5.23 -19.71 31.50
C ASP A 24 -4.72 -21.11 31.88
N ASP A 25 -5.62 -22.08 32.08
CA ASP A 25 -5.30 -23.48 32.39
C ASP A 25 -5.81 -24.42 31.29
N PRO A 26 -4.93 -24.91 30.40
CA PRO A 26 -5.29 -25.83 29.31
C PRO A 26 -5.99 -27.13 29.76
N ALA A 27 -5.66 -27.64 30.95
CA ALA A 27 -6.22 -28.89 31.45
C ALA A 27 -7.66 -28.66 31.95
N ALA A 28 -7.87 -27.64 32.79
CA ALA A 28 -9.20 -27.24 33.25
C ALA A 28 -10.10 -26.86 32.06
N LEU A 29 -9.58 -26.10 31.09
CA LEU A 29 -10.30 -25.71 29.88
C LEU A 29 -10.80 -26.93 29.09
N ALA A 30 -9.99 -27.98 28.99
CA ALA A 30 -10.37 -29.21 28.29
C ALA A 30 -11.45 -29.98 29.08
N GLU A 31 -11.33 -30.11 30.40
CA GLU A 31 -12.35 -30.77 31.23
C GLU A 31 -13.70 -30.05 31.18
N GLU A 32 -13.69 -28.72 31.29
CA GLU A 32 -14.88 -27.87 31.20
C GLU A 32 -15.56 -27.98 29.83
N ALA A 33 -14.77 -28.06 28.75
CA ALA A 33 -15.28 -28.29 27.40
C ALA A 33 -15.97 -29.66 27.27
N HIS A 34 -15.38 -30.72 27.82
CA HIS A 34 -15.99 -32.05 27.84
C HIS A 34 -17.31 -32.04 28.61
N ALA A 35 -17.34 -31.44 29.80
CA ALA A 35 -18.54 -31.30 30.60
C ALA A 35 -19.65 -30.54 29.86
N LEU A 36 -19.32 -29.45 29.17
CA LEU A 36 -20.29 -28.70 28.37
C LEU A 36 -20.80 -29.52 27.18
N ALA A 37 -19.92 -30.26 26.50
CA ALA A 37 -20.31 -31.09 25.36
C ALA A 37 -21.17 -32.28 25.78
N ASP A 38 -20.86 -32.93 26.91
CA ASP A 38 -21.69 -33.96 27.53
C ASP A 38 -23.08 -33.40 27.87
N TRP A 39 -23.12 -32.21 28.48
CA TRP A 39 -24.37 -31.54 28.80
C TRP A 39 -25.20 -31.22 27.55
N CYS A 40 -24.58 -30.73 26.48
CA CYS A 40 -25.24 -30.48 25.19
C CYS A 40 -25.79 -31.78 24.58
N ARG A 41 -25.03 -32.88 24.65
CA ARG A 41 -25.43 -34.21 24.17
C ARG A 41 -26.63 -34.75 24.95
N THR A 42 -26.58 -34.72 26.28
CA THR A 42 -27.69 -35.16 27.15
C THR A 42 -28.98 -34.41 26.85
N HIS A 43 -28.89 -33.11 26.57
CA HIS A 43 -30.06 -32.27 26.29
C HIS A 43 -30.42 -32.16 24.81
N ARG A 44 -29.62 -32.79 23.93
CA ARG A 44 -29.73 -32.77 22.47
C ARG A 44 -29.87 -31.35 21.91
N ILE A 45 -29.01 -30.46 22.35
CA ILE A 45 -28.93 -29.07 21.86
C ILE A 45 -27.56 -28.81 21.24
N ALA A 46 -27.48 -27.78 20.41
CA ALA A 46 -26.22 -27.29 19.86
C ALA A 46 -25.96 -25.87 20.37
N LEU A 47 -24.73 -25.61 20.79
CA LEU A 47 -24.28 -24.28 21.19
C LEU A 47 -23.26 -23.76 20.18
N VAL A 48 -23.40 -22.50 19.79
CA VAL A 48 -22.37 -21.72 19.10
C VAL A 48 -21.85 -20.70 20.08
N LEU A 49 -20.59 -20.85 20.44
CA LEU A 49 -19.92 -19.99 21.42
C LEU A 49 -19.23 -18.87 20.64
N LEU A 50 -19.63 -17.62 20.92
CA LEU A 50 -18.98 -16.42 20.40
C LEU A 50 -18.01 -15.93 21.47
N VAL A 51 -16.72 -16.00 21.15
CA VAL A 51 -15.62 -15.73 22.05
C VAL A 51 -14.86 -14.52 21.53
N ASP A 52 -14.68 -13.53 22.39
CA ASP A 52 -13.81 -12.38 22.11
C ASP A 52 -12.41 -12.66 22.68
N PRO A 53 -11.37 -12.83 21.82
CA PRO A 53 -10.03 -13.15 22.25
C PRO A 53 -9.31 -11.99 22.95
N GLU A 54 -9.73 -10.73 22.76
CA GLU A 54 -9.08 -9.56 23.38
C GLU A 54 -9.32 -9.51 24.89
N ILE A 55 -10.47 -10.01 25.36
CA ILE A 55 -10.78 -10.10 26.79
C ILE A 55 -9.92 -11.17 27.49
N VAL A 56 -9.46 -12.18 26.75
CA VAL A 56 -8.58 -13.26 27.26
C VAL A 56 -7.12 -12.77 27.44
N ARG A 57 -6.73 -11.65 26.84
CA ARG A 57 -5.37 -11.08 26.88
C ARG A 57 -5.13 -10.04 27.99
N THR A 58 -6.03 -9.88 28.95
CA THR A 58 -5.90 -8.89 30.03
C THR A 58 -4.73 -9.23 30.97
N GLY A 59 -3.52 -8.93 30.50
CA GLY A 59 -2.22 -9.20 31.11
C GLY A 59 -1.02 -8.85 30.22
N ALA A 60 -1.18 -8.73 28.89
CA ALA A 60 -0.13 -8.26 27.98
C ALA A 60 -0.58 -7.00 27.23
N ALA A 61 0.31 -5.99 27.17
CA ALA A 61 0.07 -4.71 26.52
C ALA A 61 -0.37 -4.89 25.05
N PRO A 62 -1.21 -3.99 24.50
CA PRO A 62 -1.54 -4.00 23.07
C PRO A 62 -0.28 -3.62 22.29
N ASP A 63 0.42 -4.62 21.75
CA ASP A 63 1.57 -4.40 20.89
C ASP A 63 1.09 -3.73 19.61
N THR A 64 1.52 -2.49 19.37
CA THR A 64 1.16 -1.64 18.22
C THR A 64 1.83 -2.05 16.90
N ASP A 65 2.48 -3.21 16.88
CA ASP A 65 2.97 -3.83 15.65
C ASP A 65 2.02 -4.94 15.23
N ASP A 66 1.30 -4.71 14.14
CA ASP A 66 0.60 -5.74 13.37
C ASP A 66 1.59 -6.91 13.14
N PRO A 67 1.45 -8.04 13.86
CA PRO A 67 2.36 -9.15 13.67
C PRO A 67 2.11 -9.72 12.28
N PRO A 68 3.15 -10.23 11.57
CA PRO A 68 2.95 -10.84 10.27
C PRO A 68 1.95 -11.98 10.39
N LEU A 69 0.83 -11.81 9.70
CA LEU A 69 -0.29 -12.75 9.65
C LEU A 69 0.12 -14.02 8.92
N VAL A 70 0.73 -14.94 9.66
CA VAL A 70 0.69 -16.37 9.37
C VAL A 70 0.45 -17.11 10.69
N ARG A 71 -0.63 -17.90 10.67
CA ARG A 71 -1.02 -18.93 11.63
C ARG A 71 0.21 -19.62 12.24
N VAL A 72 0.19 -19.85 13.57
CA VAL A 72 0.61 -21.11 14.24
C VAL A 72 0.81 -20.93 15.77
N ALA A 73 1.17 -19.75 16.28
CA ALA A 73 1.71 -19.63 17.65
C ALA A 73 0.72 -19.90 18.82
N ASN A 74 -0.61 -19.80 18.63
CA ASN A 74 -1.58 -19.95 19.73
C ASN A 74 -2.46 -21.22 19.65
N ARG A 75 -2.14 -22.18 18.77
CA ARG A 75 -2.92 -23.44 18.63
C ARG A 75 -2.60 -24.49 19.68
N ALA A 76 -1.35 -24.57 20.13
CA ALA A 76 -0.89 -25.61 21.04
C ALA A 76 -1.64 -25.63 22.40
N PRO A 77 -1.88 -24.50 23.10
CA PRO A 77 -2.48 -24.51 24.43
C PRO A 77 -4.00 -24.77 24.44
N ARG A 78 -4.68 -24.73 23.29
CA ARG A 78 -6.15 -24.85 23.21
C ARG A 78 -6.63 -26.09 22.43
N SER A 79 -5.70 -26.99 22.11
CA SER A 79 -5.98 -28.19 21.31
C SER A 79 -7.02 -29.12 21.97
N GLY A 80 -6.96 -29.29 23.29
CA GLY A 80 -7.95 -30.08 24.05
C GLY A 80 -9.37 -29.51 23.96
N PHE A 81 -9.52 -28.20 24.15
CA PHE A 81 -10.79 -27.49 24.00
C PHE A 81 -11.38 -27.63 22.60
N HIS A 82 -10.55 -27.35 21.58
CA HIS A 82 -10.96 -27.44 20.19
C HIS A 82 -11.34 -28.87 19.79
N GLY A 83 -10.66 -29.89 20.32
CA GLY A 83 -10.94 -31.30 20.01
C GLY A 83 -12.36 -31.76 20.36
N VAL A 84 -13.00 -31.13 21.34
CA VAL A 84 -14.38 -31.45 21.76
C VAL A 84 -15.43 -30.76 20.88
N CYS A 85 -15.08 -29.64 20.26
CA CYS A 85 -16.00 -28.87 19.43
C CYS A 85 -16.24 -29.54 18.08
N SER A 86 -17.44 -29.40 17.53
CA SER A 86 -17.74 -29.83 16.15
C SER A 86 -17.14 -28.90 15.10
N GLY A 87 -16.74 -27.68 15.47
CA GLY A 87 -16.10 -26.74 14.55
C GLY A 87 -15.53 -25.53 15.28
N VAL A 88 -14.51 -24.93 14.67
CA VAL A 88 -13.81 -23.72 15.10
C VAL A 88 -13.58 -22.85 13.87
N ALA A 89 -14.01 -21.60 13.97
CA ALA A 89 -13.76 -20.58 12.98
C ALA A 89 -13.51 -19.25 13.69
N GLN A 90 -12.78 -18.37 13.03
CA GLN A 90 -12.28 -17.12 13.57
C GLN A 90 -12.49 -15.99 12.55
N LEU A 91 -12.92 -14.85 13.06
CA LEU A 91 -12.88 -13.60 12.33
C LEU A 91 -11.50 -12.98 12.54
N GLN A 92 -10.78 -12.73 11.46
CA GLN A 92 -9.47 -12.07 11.47
C GLN A 92 -9.54 -10.76 10.69
N ARG A 93 -8.78 -9.77 11.13
CA ARG A 93 -8.54 -8.55 10.35
C ARG A 93 -7.11 -8.55 9.85
N THR A 94 -6.94 -8.41 8.55
CA THR A 94 -5.64 -8.54 7.88
C THR A 94 -5.51 -7.43 6.86
N HIS A 95 -4.51 -6.55 7.00
CA HIS A 95 -4.32 -5.42 6.08
C HIS A 95 -5.63 -4.63 5.86
N GLY A 96 -6.41 -4.40 6.92
CA GLY A 96 -7.71 -3.70 6.82
C GLY A 96 -8.87 -4.51 6.23
N GLU A 97 -8.65 -5.73 5.72
CA GLU A 97 -9.71 -6.64 5.27
C GLU A 97 -10.23 -7.51 6.44
N LEU A 98 -11.51 -7.88 6.40
CA LEU A 98 -12.12 -8.85 7.31
C LEU A 98 -12.16 -10.23 6.64
N LEU A 99 -11.57 -11.22 7.31
CA LEU A 99 -11.46 -12.59 6.82
C LEU A 99 -12.16 -13.55 7.79
N TRP A 100 -12.99 -14.43 7.25
CA TRP A 100 -13.53 -15.58 7.96
C TRP A 100 -12.63 -16.79 7.73
N VAL A 101 -11.92 -17.20 8.77
CA VAL A 101 -10.98 -18.30 8.74
C VAL A 101 -11.59 -19.51 9.43
N VAL A 102 -11.81 -20.58 8.68
CA VAL A 102 -12.29 -21.85 9.22
C VAL A 102 -11.08 -22.72 9.54
N ASP A 103 -10.83 -22.97 10.83
CA ASP A 103 -9.80 -23.93 11.23
C ASP A 103 -10.25 -25.34 10.88
N PHE A 104 -11.43 -25.71 11.38
CA PHE A 104 -12.15 -26.91 10.98
C PHE A 104 -13.65 -26.74 11.28
N TRP A 105 -14.54 -27.34 10.49
CA TRP A 105 -15.97 -27.31 10.73
C TRP A 105 -16.60 -28.60 10.24
N ARG A 106 -17.19 -29.37 11.16
CA ARG A 106 -17.83 -30.65 10.86
C ARG A 106 -19.33 -30.44 10.68
N ALA A 107 -19.85 -30.88 9.54
CA ALA A 107 -21.28 -30.92 9.26
C ALA A 107 -21.65 -32.30 8.69
N GLY A 108 -22.18 -33.19 9.54
CA GLY A 108 -22.36 -34.59 9.18
C GLY A 108 -21.01 -35.23 8.85
N ASP A 109 -20.92 -35.85 7.68
CA ASP A 109 -19.70 -36.50 7.18
C ASP A 109 -18.75 -35.51 6.47
N THR A 110 -19.12 -34.24 6.37
CA THR A 110 -18.29 -33.22 5.72
C THR A 110 -17.41 -32.48 6.74
N LEU A 111 -16.17 -32.22 6.34
CA LEU A 111 -15.19 -31.46 7.10
C LEU A 111 -14.65 -30.34 6.21
N ALA A 112 -14.98 -29.09 6.53
CA ALA A 112 -14.30 -27.93 5.97
C ALA A 112 -13.10 -27.62 6.87
N ALA A 113 -11.89 -27.56 6.34
CA ALA A 113 -10.70 -27.26 7.13
C ALA A 113 -9.74 -26.34 6.37
N GLY A 114 -9.20 -25.35 7.08
CA GLY A 114 -8.23 -24.40 6.53
C GLY A 114 -8.79 -23.33 5.58
N GLU A 115 -10.10 -23.30 5.32
CA GLU A 115 -10.72 -22.32 4.42
C GLU A 115 -10.54 -20.88 4.92
N VAL A 116 -10.32 -19.94 4.01
CA VAL A 116 -10.30 -18.50 4.27
C VAL A 116 -11.27 -17.86 3.31
N ARG A 117 -12.23 -17.10 3.85
CA ARG A 117 -13.26 -16.43 3.05
C ARG A 117 -13.25 -14.93 3.35
N PRO A 118 -13.08 -14.04 2.36
CA PRO A 118 -13.19 -12.63 2.60
C PRO A 118 -14.64 -12.27 2.95
N LEU A 119 -14.80 -11.38 3.91
CA LEU A 119 -16.09 -10.83 4.33
C LEU A 119 -16.27 -9.44 3.74
N ARG A 120 -17.47 -9.16 3.26
CA ARG A 120 -17.86 -7.84 2.76
C ARG A 120 -19.17 -7.39 3.38
N PHE A 121 -19.36 -6.07 3.45
CA PHE A 121 -20.60 -5.46 3.86
C PHE A 121 -21.57 -5.41 2.67
N ALA A 122 -22.70 -6.09 2.80
CA ALA A 122 -23.82 -5.94 1.87
C ALA A 122 -24.49 -4.56 2.04
N PRO A 123 -25.27 -4.07 1.05
CA PRO A 123 -25.97 -2.79 1.12
C PRO A 123 -26.84 -2.58 2.37
N GLY A 124 -27.32 -3.67 2.99
CA GLY A 124 -28.06 -3.64 4.26
C GLY A 124 -27.20 -3.61 5.53
N GLY A 125 -25.89 -3.33 5.43
CA GLY A 125 -24.95 -3.27 6.55
C GLY A 125 -24.57 -4.62 7.16
N ARG A 126 -25.04 -5.73 6.59
CA ARG A 126 -24.72 -7.09 7.05
C ARG A 126 -23.40 -7.55 6.46
N LEU A 127 -22.60 -8.24 7.26
CA LEU A 127 -21.41 -8.96 6.80
C LEU A 127 -21.83 -10.25 6.08
N ALA A 128 -21.25 -10.48 4.91
CA ALA A 128 -21.45 -11.67 4.11
C ALA A 128 -20.11 -12.21 3.62
N ALA A 129 -19.94 -13.53 3.71
CA ALA A 129 -18.78 -14.21 3.15
C ALA A 129 -18.94 -14.33 1.64
N ILE A 130 -17.89 -14.00 0.89
CA ILE A 130 -17.83 -14.31 -0.53
C ILE A 130 -17.58 -15.82 -0.66
N VAL A 131 -18.41 -16.48 -1.48
CA VAL A 131 -18.28 -17.92 -1.77
C VAL A 131 -17.85 -18.05 -3.23
N ASP A 132 -16.68 -18.66 -3.45
CA ASP A 132 -16.25 -18.97 -4.81
C ASP A 132 -17.16 -20.05 -5.41
N GLY A 133 -17.75 -19.75 -6.57
CA GLY A 133 -18.50 -20.73 -7.38
C GLY A 133 -19.99 -20.45 -7.63
N GLY A 134 -20.54 -19.30 -7.22
CA GLY A 134 -21.97 -18.99 -7.44
C GLY A 134 -22.23 -17.56 -7.89
N ALA A 135 -22.31 -17.37 -9.20
CA ALA A 135 -22.66 -16.15 -9.93
C ALA A 135 -21.60 -15.03 -9.96
N VAL A 136 -21.40 -14.47 -11.16
CA VAL A 136 -20.57 -13.31 -11.50
C VAL A 136 -21.17 -11.98 -10.98
N GLN A 137 -22.07 -12.03 -9.98
CA GLN A 137 -22.88 -10.88 -9.55
C GLN A 137 -22.99 -10.50 -8.06
N PRO A 138 -22.38 -11.17 -7.04
CA PRO A 138 -22.50 -10.66 -5.67
C PRO A 138 -21.64 -9.41 -5.38
N SER A 139 -20.67 -9.07 -6.22
CA SER A 139 -19.66 -8.03 -5.93
C SER A 139 -20.09 -6.59 -6.25
N ARG A 140 -21.12 -6.34 -7.07
CA ARG A 140 -21.58 -4.97 -7.35
C ARG A 140 -22.43 -4.45 -6.18
N GLY A 141 -21.80 -3.66 -5.31
CA GLY A 141 -22.43 -3.03 -4.14
C GLY A 141 -22.06 -3.66 -2.79
N MET A 142 -21.26 -4.74 -2.80
CA MET A 142 -20.60 -5.24 -1.60
C MET A 142 -19.37 -4.39 -1.29
N LYS A 143 -19.28 -3.90 -0.06
CA LYS A 143 -18.20 -3.02 0.38
C LYS A 143 -17.16 -3.74 1.23
N LEU A 144 -15.91 -3.30 1.13
CA LEU A 144 -14.81 -3.67 2.02
C LEU A 144 -15.13 -3.29 3.47
N ALA A 145 -15.62 -2.06 3.67
CA ALA A 145 -16.02 -1.54 4.98
C ALA A 145 -17.20 -0.57 4.83
N THR A 146 -17.80 -0.18 5.94
CA THR A 146 -18.94 0.76 5.96
C THR A 146 -18.55 2.14 5.45
N ASP A 147 -17.31 2.56 5.64
CA ASP A 147 -16.76 3.85 5.25
C ASP A 147 -16.16 3.86 3.83
N GLU A 148 -16.39 2.83 3.02
CA GLU A 148 -15.70 2.70 1.73
C GLU A 148 -15.98 3.83 0.73
N ASP A 149 -17.17 4.43 0.81
CA ASP A 149 -17.57 5.56 -0.03
C ASP A 149 -17.01 6.90 0.47
N ARG A 150 -16.45 6.94 1.69
CA ARG A 150 -15.90 8.17 2.28
C ARG A 150 -14.62 8.54 1.54
N VAL A 151 -14.56 9.79 1.06
CA VAL A 151 -13.36 10.37 0.45
C VAL A 151 -12.96 11.58 1.27
N VAL A 152 -11.72 11.56 1.78
CA VAL A 152 -11.11 12.68 2.52
C VAL A 152 -10.02 13.28 1.65
N VAL A 153 -10.12 14.57 1.36
CA VAL A 153 -9.25 15.26 0.41
C VAL A 153 -8.63 16.50 1.03
N SER A 154 -7.32 16.67 0.81
CA SER A 154 -6.62 17.91 1.15
C SER A 154 -7.12 19.05 0.26
N ARG A 155 -7.40 20.23 0.82
CA ARG A 155 -7.88 21.41 0.07
C ARG A 155 -6.94 21.75 -1.09
N ALA A 156 -5.64 21.54 -0.91
CA ALA A 156 -4.63 21.76 -1.94
C ALA A 156 -4.81 20.90 -3.21
N VAL A 157 -5.67 19.87 -3.19
CA VAL A 157 -5.98 19.01 -4.34
C VAL A 157 -7.04 19.63 -5.26
N LEU A 158 -7.87 20.56 -4.80
CA LEU A 158 -9.03 21.03 -5.59
C LEU A 158 -8.75 22.28 -6.43
N ASP A 159 -7.61 22.96 -6.20
CA ASP A 159 -7.33 24.33 -6.68
C ASP A 159 -8.49 25.30 -6.33
N ASP A 160 -8.35 26.62 -6.55
CA ASP A 160 -9.41 27.60 -6.19
C ASP A 160 -10.70 27.48 -7.04
N ALA A 161 -10.83 26.40 -7.84
CA ALA A 161 -12.04 26.09 -8.58
C ALA A 161 -13.15 25.65 -7.60
N GLY A 162 -14.02 26.60 -7.25
CA GLY A 162 -15.08 26.49 -6.23
C GLY A 162 -16.14 25.40 -6.40
N ARG A 163 -15.95 24.38 -7.24
CA ARG A 163 -16.88 23.25 -7.36
C ARG A 163 -16.33 22.01 -6.65
N VAL A 164 -16.70 21.89 -5.39
CA VAL A 164 -16.44 20.72 -4.55
C VAL A 164 -17.19 19.49 -5.09
N PRO A 165 -16.53 18.32 -5.24
CA PRO A 165 -17.23 17.08 -5.53
C PRO A 165 -18.22 16.75 -4.41
N ALA A 166 -19.47 16.44 -4.75
CA ALA A 166 -20.47 16.07 -3.75
C ALA A 166 -20.02 14.82 -2.95
N GLY A 167 -20.14 14.88 -1.63
CA GLY A 167 -19.79 13.76 -0.73
C GLY A 167 -18.31 13.63 -0.38
N TRP A 168 -17.44 14.53 -0.87
CA TRP A 168 -16.03 14.56 -0.45
C TRP A 168 -15.87 15.45 0.79
N GLU A 169 -15.16 14.93 1.78
CA GLU A 169 -14.76 15.64 2.99
C GLU A 169 -13.47 16.42 2.72
N ILE A 170 -13.55 17.74 2.69
CA ILE A 170 -12.39 18.60 2.46
C ILE A 170 -11.78 19.00 3.79
N VAL A 171 -10.47 18.77 3.92
CA VAL A 171 -9.67 19.17 5.08
C VAL A 171 -8.55 20.11 4.66
N ASP A 172 -7.95 20.83 5.61
CA ASP A 172 -7.05 21.94 5.30
C ASP A 172 -5.77 21.51 4.56
N ASP A 173 -5.14 20.41 4.98
CA ASP A 173 -3.87 19.94 4.44
C ASP A 173 -3.70 18.41 4.52
N ASN A 174 -2.54 17.93 4.08
CA ASN A 174 -2.21 16.50 4.11
C ASN A 174 -2.16 15.92 5.53
N ALA A 175 -1.78 16.71 6.55
CA ALA A 175 -1.74 16.24 7.93
C ALA A 175 -3.16 16.06 8.49
N ALA A 176 -4.08 16.96 8.13
CA ALA A 176 -5.50 16.84 8.45
C ALA A 176 -6.14 15.63 7.77
N VAL A 177 -5.70 15.24 6.55
CA VAL A 177 -6.14 13.98 5.91
C VAL A 177 -5.71 12.78 6.76
N VAL A 178 -4.47 12.75 7.24
CA VAL A 178 -3.98 11.67 8.12
C VAL A 178 -4.83 11.58 9.38
N ALA A 179 -5.08 12.72 10.04
CA ALA A 179 -5.88 12.75 11.27
C ALA A 179 -7.33 12.28 11.04
N ALA A 180 -7.98 12.75 9.98
CA ALA A 180 -9.37 12.38 9.65
C ALA A 180 -9.51 10.90 9.25
N CYS A 181 -8.45 10.28 8.75
CA CYS A 181 -8.39 8.87 8.37
C CYS A 181 -7.85 7.95 9.47
N ALA A 182 -7.43 8.44 10.64
CA ALA A 182 -6.77 7.61 11.68
C ALA A 182 -7.55 6.36 12.12
N HIS A 183 -8.88 6.36 11.96
CA HIS A 183 -9.77 5.23 12.27
C HIS A 183 -10.54 4.71 11.04
N ALA A 184 -10.18 5.17 9.84
CA ALA A 184 -10.78 4.70 8.62
C ALA A 184 -10.38 3.25 8.33
N GLN A 185 -11.28 2.49 7.71
CA GLN A 185 -11.04 1.10 7.36
C GLN A 185 -10.82 0.95 5.86
N ALA A 186 -11.76 1.45 5.06
CA ALA A 186 -11.67 1.40 3.61
C ALA A 186 -11.96 2.75 2.95
N ALA A 187 -11.88 3.88 3.67
CA ALA A 187 -12.00 5.20 3.05
C ALA A 187 -10.93 5.47 1.97
N THR A 188 -11.10 6.56 1.23
CA THR A 188 -10.12 7.05 0.27
C THR A 188 -9.48 8.35 0.77
N ALA A 189 -8.18 8.32 1.06
CA ALA A 189 -7.38 9.48 1.40
C ALA A 189 -6.74 10.06 0.12
N VAL A 190 -6.93 11.36 -0.11
CA VAL A 190 -6.41 12.06 -1.28
C VAL A 190 -5.49 13.19 -0.83
N LEU A 191 -4.19 13.01 -1.07
CA LEU A 191 -3.11 13.92 -0.68
C LEU A 191 -2.66 14.75 -1.87
N ALA A 192 -2.14 15.95 -1.62
CA ALA A 192 -1.55 16.79 -2.66
C ALA A 192 -0.02 16.69 -2.64
N PHE A 193 0.59 16.68 -3.83
CA PHE A 193 2.01 16.97 -4.03
C PHE A 193 2.16 18.29 -4.78
N ARG A 194 2.88 19.26 -4.19
CA ARG A 194 3.11 20.57 -4.81
C ARG A 194 4.56 20.83 -5.18
N SER A 195 5.51 20.35 -4.38
CA SER A 195 6.94 20.66 -4.58
C SER A 195 7.84 19.66 -3.86
N GLN A 196 9.06 19.46 -4.37
CA GLN A 196 10.05 18.54 -3.79
C GLN A 196 10.30 18.71 -2.27
N PRO A 197 10.39 19.92 -1.68
CA PRO A 197 10.61 20.06 -0.22
C PRO A 197 9.55 19.38 0.66
N GLN A 198 8.34 19.14 0.12
CA GLN A 198 7.26 18.46 0.84
C GLN A 198 7.32 16.93 0.69
N LEU A 199 8.24 16.39 -0.11
CA LEU A 199 8.31 14.96 -0.43
C LEU A 199 8.45 14.09 0.83
N GLU A 200 9.29 14.49 1.78
CA GLU A 200 9.46 13.75 3.03
C GLU A 200 8.16 13.70 3.84
N ALA A 201 7.51 14.85 4.03
CA ALA A 201 6.24 14.95 4.74
C ALA A 201 5.14 14.13 4.06
N LEU A 202 5.10 14.14 2.73
CA LEU A 202 4.19 13.32 1.94
C LEU A 202 4.45 11.82 2.14
N CYS A 203 5.71 11.38 2.09
CA CYS A 203 6.07 9.98 2.34
C CYS A 203 5.68 9.55 3.76
N ALA A 204 5.95 10.41 4.76
CA ALA A 204 5.55 10.16 6.14
C ALA A 204 4.02 10.01 6.28
N ALA A 205 3.24 10.87 5.62
CA ALA A 205 1.78 10.81 5.63
C ALA A 205 1.24 9.52 4.99
N VAL A 206 1.74 9.16 3.79
CA VAL A 206 1.36 7.92 3.10
C VAL A 206 1.70 6.69 3.93
N HIS A 207 2.92 6.65 4.50
CA HIS A 207 3.37 5.55 5.35
C HIS A 207 2.51 5.42 6.61
N ALA A 208 2.23 6.53 7.30
CA ALA A 208 1.42 6.55 8.51
C ALA A 208 0.00 6.02 8.24
N LEU A 209 -0.65 6.52 7.18
CA LEU A 209 -1.96 6.03 6.75
C LEU A 209 -1.95 4.53 6.49
N ARG A 210 -0.93 4.03 5.77
CA ARG A 210 -0.82 2.62 5.42
C ARG A 210 -0.60 1.72 6.65
N ARG A 211 0.23 2.16 7.60
CA ARG A 211 0.48 1.45 8.86
C ARG A 211 -0.73 1.47 9.81
N GLN A 212 -1.46 2.58 9.88
CA GLN A 212 -2.60 2.73 10.80
C GLN A 212 -3.88 2.06 10.28
N CYS A 213 -4.14 2.12 8.97
CA CYS A 213 -5.42 1.71 8.38
C CYS A 213 -5.35 0.37 7.63
N GLY A 214 -4.14 -0.08 7.26
CA GLY A 214 -3.93 -1.29 6.47
C GLY A 214 -4.15 -1.10 4.96
N GLY A 215 -4.22 -2.21 4.23
CA GLY A 215 -4.33 -2.27 2.77
C GLY A 215 -5.70 -1.94 2.19
N ALA A 216 -6.79 -2.00 2.98
CA ALA A 216 -8.14 -1.66 2.52
C ALA A 216 -8.35 -0.14 2.35
N LEU A 217 -7.56 0.71 3.01
CA LEU A 217 -7.55 2.15 2.76
C LEU A 217 -7.00 2.45 1.36
N LYS A 218 -7.64 3.35 0.62
CA LYS A 218 -7.09 3.82 -0.66
C LYS A 218 -6.37 5.14 -0.45
N ILE A 219 -5.15 5.25 -0.97
CA ILE A 219 -4.31 6.44 -0.87
C ILE A 219 -3.98 6.90 -2.28
N ALA A 220 -4.48 8.06 -2.66
CA ALA A 220 -4.15 8.73 -3.91
C ALA A 220 -3.29 9.97 -3.63
N VAL A 221 -2.28 10.20 -4.46
CA VAL A 221 -1.48 11.42 -4.45
C VAL A 221 -1.75 12.19 -5.73
N VAL A 222 -2.17 13.44 -5.64
CA VAL A 222 -2.49 14.29 -6.79
C VAL A 222 -1.42 15.36 -6.94
N GLU A 223 -0.84 15.46 -8.12
CA GLU A 223 0.15 16.50 -8.46
C GLU A 223 -0.55 17.84 -8.76
N ARG A 224 -0.13 18.92 -8.10
CA ARG A 224 -0.71 20.26 -8.27
C ARG A 224 0.28 21.39 -8.50
N GLY A 225 1.58 21.13 -8.36
CA GLY A 225 2.63 22.13 -8.65
C GLY A 225 3.70 21.55 -9.56
N GLU A 226 4.59 20.78 -8.97
CA GLU A 226 5.61 20.03 -9.70
C GLU A 226 5.11 18.64 -10.09
N VAL A 227 5.60 18.14 -11.22
CA VAL A 227 5.43 16.72 -11.61
C VAL A 227 6.44 15.90 -10.82
N LEU A 228 6.00 14.79 -10.23
CA LEU A 228 6.89 13.82 -9.60
C LEU A 228 7.77 13.22 -10.68
N ARG A 229 9.09 13.32 -10.47
CA ARG A 229 10.02 12.52 -11.26
C ARG A 229 9.74 11.04 -11.01
N GLN A 230 10.01 10.21 -12.00
CA GLN A 230 9.76 8.76 -11.95
C GLN A 230 10.25 8.11 -10.65
N GLN A 231 11.45 8.47 -10.15
CA GLN A 231 11.95 7.88 -8.91
C GLN A 231 11.15 8.25 -7.65
N PHE A 232 10.57 9.46 -7.63
CA PHE A 232 9.75 9.92 -6.50
C PHE A 232 8.33 9.38 -6.59
N GLU A 233 7.81 9.20 -7.81
CA GLU A 233 6.57 8.44 -8.01
C GLU A 233 6.73 7.00 -7.50
N MET A 234 7.79 6.30 -7.91
CA MET A 234 8.10 4.94 -7.44
C MET A 234 8.24 4.87 -5.91
N LEU A 235 8.93 5.85 -5.31
CA LEU A 235 9.04 5.98 -3.85
C LEU A 235 7.66 6.09 -3.18
N VAL A 236 6.82 7.00 -3.64
CA VAL A 236 5.50 7.23 -3.03
C VAL A 236 4.62 5.98 -3.16
N LEU A 237 4.71 5.28 -4.30
CA LEU A 237 4.03 4.00 -4.50
C LEU A 237 4.58 2.90 -3.57
N SER A 238 5.90 2.75 -3.41
CA SER A 238 6.50 1.73 -2.54
C SER A 238 6.26 1.97 -1.05
N VAL A 239 6.11 3.24 -0.66
CA VAL A 239 5.78 3.66 0.71
C VAL A 239 4.31 3.40 1.04
N GLY A 240 3.46 3.18 0.03
CA GLY A 240 2.11 2.66 0.23
C GLY A 240 1.00 3.40 -0.51
N ALA A 241 1.29 4.34 -1.42
CA ALA A 241 0.26 4.96 -2.24
C ALA A 241 -0.29 3.97 -3.26
N ASN A 242 -1.61 3.97 -3.49
CA ASN A 242 -2.23 3.15 -4.54
C ASN A 242 -1.87 3.73 -5.91
N ARG A 243 -1.97 5.06 -6.05
CA ARG A 243 -1.86 5.75 -7.32
C ARG A 243 -1.35 7.18 -7.17
N VAL A 244 -0.53 7.61 -8.13
CA VAL A 244 -0.24 9.01 -8.40
C VAL A 244 -1.15 9.48 -9.55
N VAL A 245 -1.80 10.63 -9.35
CA VAL A 245 -2.70 11.27 -10.31
C VAL A 245 -1.95 12.45 -10.90
N ALA A 246 -1.77 12.40 -12.22
CA ALA A 246 -0.97 13.37 -12.96
C ALA A 246 -1.46 14.81 -12.79
N ARG A 247 -0.50 15.73 -12.91
CA ARG A 247 -0.75 17.17 -12.87
C ARG A 247 -1.71 17.61 -13.98
N ASP A 248 -2.42 18.72 -13.74
CA ASP A 248 -3.24 19.43 -14.72
C ASP A 248 -4.43 18.61 -15.27
N LEU A 249 -4.82 17.52 -14.61
CA LEU A 249 -6.04 16.79 -14.96
C LEU A 249 -7.29 17.61 -14.60
N PRO A 250 -8.27 17.74 -15.52
CA PRO A 250 -9.58 18.30 -15.19
C PRO A 250 -10.20 17.58 -14.00
N LEU A 251 -10.94 18.32 -13.16
CA LEU A 251 -11.52 17.80 -11.91
C LEU A 251 -12.31 16.49 -12.13
N SER A 252 -13.07 16.39 -13.22
CA SER A 252 -13.83 15.17 -13.56
C SER A 252 -12.94 13.94 -13.83
N ARG A 253 -11.78 14.13 -14.47
CA ARG A 253 -10.82 13.04 -14.72
C ARG A 253 -10.08 12.64 -13.43
N MET A 254 -9.74 13.62 -12.60
CA MET A 254 -9.15 13.36 -11.28
C MET A 254 -10.14 12.58 -10.39
N GLN A 255 -11.42 12.99 -10.33
CA GLN A 255 -12.47 12.25 -9.63
C GLN A 255 -12.61 10.82 -10.14
N ALA A 256 -12.63 10.62 -11.47
CA ALA A 256 -12.68 9.29 -12.06
C ALA A 256 -11.48 8.43 -11.67
N ALA A 257 -10.27 9.00 -11.62
CA ALA A 257 -9.06 8.31 -11.19
C ALA A 257 -9.11 7.90 -9.71
N VAL A 258 -9.67 8.75 -8.84
CA VAL A 258 -9.88 8.44 -7.41
C VAL A 258 -10.95 7.36 -7.25
N ASN A 259 -12.10 7.49 -7.93
CA ASN A 259 -13.19 6.52 -7.88
C ASN A 259 -12.79 5.14 -8.40
N ALA A 260 -11.87 5.07 -9.36
CA ALA A 260 -11.33 3.81 -9.87
C ALA A 260 -10.62 2.97 -8.80
N LEU A 261 -10.22 3.57 -7.67
CA LEU A 261 -9.62 2.86 -6.55
C LEU A 261 -10.66 2.14 -5.67
N HIS A 262 -11.96 2.41 -5.84
CA HIS A 262 -13.02 1.77 -5.06
C HIS A 262 -12.99 0.23 -5.23
N GLY A 263 -13.19 -0.50 -4.13
CA GLY A 263 -13.10 -1.96 -4.09
C GLY A 263 -11.70 -2.56 -4.12
N GLN A 264 -10.65 -1.76 -4.38
CA GLN A 264 -9.28 -2.26 -4.46
C GLN A 264 -8.67 -2.51 -3.07
N LEU A 265 -7.88 -3.57 -2.98
CA LEU A 265 -7.01 -3.85 -1.84
C LEU A 265 -5.56 -3.57 -2.23
N TYR A 266 -4.84 -2.87 -1.36
CA TYR A 266 -3.40 -2.70 -1.51
C TYR A 266 -2.68 -3.97 -1.06
N ALA A 267 -2.14 -4.73 -2.02
CA ALA A 267 -1.45 -6.00 -1.77
C ALA A 267 0.06 -5.93 -2.00
N ARG A 268 0.60 -4.79 -2.47
CA ARG A 268 2.05 -4.63 -2.67
C ARG A 268 2.77 -4.60 -1.31
N PRO A 269 4.03 -5.08 -1.24
CA PRO A 269 4.86 -4.83 -0.07
C PRO A 269 4.98 -3.32 0.21
N VAL A 270 4.96 -2.97 1.49
CA VAL A 270 5.17 -1.59 1.96
C VAL A 270 6.55 -1.55 2.60
N ALA A 271 7.34 -0.52 2.27
CA ALA A 271 8.64 -0.32 2.91
C ALA A 271 8.46 -0.23 4.45
N PRO A 272 9.21 -1.02 5.25
CA PRO A 272 9.05 -1.03 6.70
C PRO A 272 9.53 0.29 7.35
N ASP A 273 10.49 0.95 6.71
CA ASP A 273 10.94 2.30 7.06
C ASP A 273 10.91 3.18 5.82
N TYR A 274 10.00 4.16 5.83
CA TYR A 274 9.89 5.13 4.75
C TYR A 274 11.13 6.03 4.61
N ARG A 275 11.90 6.27 5.68
CA ARG A 275 13.09 7.13 5.62
C ARG A 275 14.21 6.45 4.86
N ALA A 276 14.43 5.16 5.08
CA ALA A 276 15.37 4.37 4.29
C ALA A 276 14.98 4.36 2.80
N ALA A 277 13.69 4.20 2.49
CA ALA A 277 13.18 4.29 1.12
C ALA A 277 13.42 5.68 0.52
N LEU A 278 13.11 6.76 1.24
CA LEU A 278 13.35 8.12 0.80
C LEU A 278 14.84 8.39 0.52
N ALA A 279 15.72 7.93 1.41
CA ALA A 279 17.17 8.05 1.23
C ALA A 279 17.65 7.32 -0.03
N ALA A 280 17.11 6.14 -0.33
CA ALA A 280 17.42 5.42 -1.56
C ALA A 280 16.98 6.19 -2.82
N ALA A 281 15.80 6.85 -2.79
CA ALA A 281 15.28 7.62 -3.92
C ALA A 281 15.97 8.97 -4.15
N LEU A 282 16.46 9.62 -3.09
CA LEU A 282 17.22 10.86 -3.21
C LEU A 282 18.61 10.64 -3.82
N GLY A 283 19.11 9.40 -3.78
CA GLY A 283 20.48 9.07 -4.14
C GLY A 283 21.47 9.77 -3.19
N ASP A 284 22.72 9.91 -3.61
CA ASP A 284 23.64 10.81 -2.90
C ASP A 284 24.13 11.90 -3.83
N SER A 285 24.61 12.99 -3.23
CA SER A 285 24.93 14.27 -3.88
C SER A 285 26.14 14.24 -4.83
N VAL A 286 26.66 13.04 -5.14
CA VAL A 286 27.82 12.88 -6.03
C VAL A 286 27.35 13.07 -7.48
N LEU A 287 28.12 13.85 -8.23
CA LEU A 287 27.81 14.27 -9.58
C LEU A 287 29.10 14.34 -10.40
N GLY A 288 29.07 13.88 -11.64
CA GLY A 288 30.17 14.08 -12.57
C GLY A 288 31.25 13.01 -12.51
N TYR A 289 32.48 13.39 -12.86
CA TYR A 289 33.57 12.44 -13.04
C TYR A 289 33.99 11.79 -11.72
N LEU A 290 34.18 10.47 -11.77
CA LEU A 290 34.80 9.68 -10.71
C LEU A 290 35.88 8.78 -11.31
N PRO A 291 37.01 8.57 -10.60
CA PRO A 291 37.97 7.55 -11.00
C PRO A 291 37.34 6.16 -10.92
N VAL A 292 37.76 5.25 -11.80
CA VAL A 292 37.14 3.91 -12.00
C VAL A 292 36.88 3.16 -10.69
N GLY A 293 37.84 3.15 -9.77
CA GLY A 293 37.67 2.49 -8.47
C GLY A 293 36.51 3.06 -7.65
N ALA A 294 36.42 4.39 -7.58
CA ALA A 294 35.34 5.09 -6.89
C ALA A 294 34.01 4.92 -7.63
N PHE A 295 34.01 5.01 -8.96
CA PHE A 295 32.84 4.79 -9.81
C PHE A 295 32.21 3.40 -9.58
N CYS A 296 33.00 2.32 -9.67
CA CYS A 296 32.50 0.96 -9.47
C CYS A 296 31.98 0.72 -8.05
N LEU A 297 32.70 1.19 -7.02
CA LEU A 297 32.25 1.08 -5.64
C LEU A 297 30.93 1.83 -5.42
N ARG A 298 30.84 3.03 -6.01
CA ARG A 298 29.69 3.92 -5.88
C ARG A 298 28.43 3.31 -6.48
N ILE A 299 28.51 2.81 -7.72
CA ILE A 299 27.34 2.27 -8.41
C ILE A 299 26.83 1.02 -7.70
N ARG A 300 27.71 0.12 -7.24
CA ARG A 300 27.30 -1.04 -6.44
C ARG A 300 26.52 -0.61 -5.20
N ALA A 301 27.04 0.37 -4.46
CA ALA A 301 26.35 0.88 -3.29
C ALA A 301 24.97 1.49 -3.62
N VAL A 302 24.84 2.14 -4.78
CA VAL A 302 23.55 2.66 -5.27
C VAL A 302 22.59 1.53 -5.64
N LEU A 303 23.04 0.51 -6.36
CA LEU A 303 22.24 -0.67 -6.72
C LEU A 303 21.76 -1.41 -5.47
N ASP A 304 22.63 -1.63 -4.50
CA ASP A 304 22.31 -2.28 -3.22
C ASP A 304 21.25 -1.50 -2.44
N ARG A 305 21.38 -0.16 -2.37
CA ARG A 305 20.37 0.70 -1.71
C ARG A 305 19.06 0.76 -2.49
N GLY A 306 19.13 0.82 -3.81
CA GLY A 306 18.00 0.97 -4.72
C GLY A 306 17.14 -0.28 -4.86
N ALA A 307 17.65 -1.46 -4.47
CA ALA A 307 16.96 -2.73 -4.55
C ALA A 307 15.60 -2.73 -3.82
N VAL A 308 15.47 -1.98 -2.72
CA VAL A 308 14.21 -1.84 -1.95
C VAL A 308 13.09 -1.20 -2.79
N LEU A 309 13.45 -0.29 -3.68
CA LEU A 309 12.52 0.47 -4.52
C LEU A 309 12.39 -0.10 -5.94
N ALA A 310 13.22 -1.08 -6.29
CA ALA A 310 13.39 -1.57 -7.67
C ALA A 310 13.57 -0.41 -8.67
N LEU A 311 14.38 0.61 -8.30
CA LEU A 311 14.61 1.76 -9.17
C LEU A 311 15.35 1.32 -10.44
N PRO A 312 14.87 1.74 -11.63
CA PRO A 312 15.55 1.44 -12.88
C PRO A 312 16.84 2.26 -12.98
N HIS A 313 17.96 1.62 -13.25
CA HIS A 313 19.24 2.29 -13.47
C HIS A 313 19.78 1.93 -14.84
N THR A 314 20.48 2.88 -15.47
CA THR A 314 21.11 2.65 -16.76
C THR A 314 22.59 2.98 -16.71
N LEU A 315 23.43 2.08 -17.24
CA LEU A 315 24.83 2.35 -17.53
C LEU A 315 25.00 2.46 -19.05
N ALA A 316 25.29 3.66 -19.55
CA ALA A 316 25.64 3.88 -20.95
C ALA A 316 27.14 3.65 -21.14
N LYS A 317 27.50 2.69 -21.98
CA LYS A 317 28.86 2.45 -22.46
C LYS A 317 29.01 3.04 -23.85
N ILE A 318 29.87 4.03 -23.99
CA ILE A 318 30.04 4.85 -25.19
C ILE A 318 31.44 4.58 -25.74
N ALA A 319 31.57 3.96 -26.91
CA ALA A 319 32.88 3.69 -27.52
C ALA A 319 33.39 4.92 -28.28
N LEU A 320 34.50 5.52 -27.83
CA LEU A 320 34.98 6.78 -28.41
C LEU A 320 35.57 6.56 -29.81
N LEU A 321 35.29 7.51 -30.72
CA LEU A 321 35.85 7.49 -32.07
C LEU A 321 37.38 7.66 -32.07
N PRO A 322 38.11 7.04 -33.04
CA PRO A 322 39.53 7.26 -33.19
C PRO A 322 39.86 8.75 -33.41
N GLY A 323 40.56 9.37 -32.45
CA GLY A 323 40.92 10.79 -32.49
C GLY A 323 40.17 11.68 -31.49
N VAL A 324 39.10 11.17 -30.88
CA VAL A 324 38.44 11.87 -29.76
C VAL A 324 39.23 11.60 -28.48
N SER A 325 39.69 12.66 -27.82
CA SER A 325 40.38 12.53 -26.53
C SER A 325 39.38 12.29 -25.40
N HIS A 326 39.73 11.44 -24.43
CA HIS A 326 38.90 11.21 -23.24
C HIS A 326 38.64 12.51 -22.46
N VAL A 327 39.63 13.41 -22.43
CA VAL A 327 39.50 14.71 -21.75
C VAL A 327 38.46 15.59 -22.45
N ASP A 328 38.45 15.64 -23.78
CA ASP A 328 37.45 16.42 -24.51
C ASP A 328 36.06 15.81 -24.37
N ALA A 329 35.94 14.47 -24.50
CA ALA A 329 34.68 13.78 -24.28
C ALA A 329 34.12 14.03 -22.86
N LEU A 330 34.97 14.00 -21.83
CA LEU A 330 34.60 14.31 -20.45
C LEU A 330 34.21 15.79 -20.25
N ARG A 331 34.86 16.74 -20.95
CA ARG A 331 34.48 18.16 -20.91
C ARG A 331 33.08 18.43 -21.49
N HIS A 332 32.72 17.64 -22.49
CA HIS A 332 31.41 17.70 -23.12
C HIS A 332 30.32 16.99 -22.28
N CYS A 333 30.69 16.03 -21.43
CA CYS A 333 29.79 15.34 -20.51
C CYS A 333 29.49 16.20 -19.26
N ARG A 334 28.30 16.82 -19.21
CA ARG A 334 27.87 17.71 -18.11
C ARG A 334 26.61 17.19 -17.43
N PRO A 335 26.72 16.14 -16.59
CA PRO A 335 25.58 15.69 -15.81
C PRO A 335 25.13 16.82 -14.88
N ARG A 336 23.82 17.05 -14.81
CA ARG A 336 23.22 18.12 -14.02
C ARG A 336 22.49 17.60 -12.78
N ARG A 337 22.26 16.29 -12.71
CA ARG A 337 21.41 15.66 -11.72
C ARG A 337 22.28 14.81 -10.78
N ALA A 338 22.18 15.07 -9.48
CA ALA A 338 22.86 14.28 -8.46
C ALA A 338 22.54 12.78 -8.63
N GLY A 339 23.58 11.95 -8.52
CA GLY A 339 23.53 10.52 -8.81
C GLY A 339 24.08 10.16 -10.19
N ASP A 340 24.06 11.08 -11.16
CA ASP A 340 24.62 10.84 -12.49
C ASP A 340 26.14 11.03 -12.44
N VAL A 341 26.87 9.96 -12.71
CA VAL A 341 28.33 9.92 -12.60
C VAL A 341 28.94 9.36 -13.87
N VAL A 342 30.17 9.76 -14.17
CA VAL A 342 30.89 9.36 -15.38
C VAL A 342 32.31 8.89 -15.04
N THR A 343 32.79 7.89 -15.75
CA THR A 343 34.22 7.50 -15.78
C THR A 343 34.63 7.17 -17.21
N ALA A 344 35.93 7.03 -17.44
CA ALA A 344 36.50 6.57 -18.71
C ALA A 344 37.42 5.36 -18.49
N ASP A 345 37.56 4.51 -19.50
CA ASP A 345 38.63 3.50 -19.60
C ASP A 345 39.64 3.87 -20.71
N ALA A 346 40.28 2.89 -21.35
CA ALA A 346 41.22 3.11 -22.45
C ALA A 346 40.56 3.50 -23.80
N GLY A 347 39.27 3.22 -24.01
CA GLY A 347 38.57 3.47 -25.26
C GLY A 347 37.07 3.77 -25.14
N HIS A 348 36.53 3.78 -23.93
CA HIS A 348 35.11 3.98 -23.65
C HIS A 348 34.90 5.04 -22.57
N LEU A 349 33.76 5.70 -22.69
CA LEU A 349 33.17 6.51 -21.64
C LEU A 349 31.98 5.76 -21.04
N TYR A 350 31.89 5.75 -19.72
CA TYR A 350 30.84 5.10 -18.96
C TYR A 350 30.03 6.15 -18.21
N VAL A 351 28.76 6.32 -18.57
CA VAL A 351 27.85 7.24 -17.90
C VAL A 351 26.79 6.43 -17.16
N PHE A 352 26.79 6.52 -15.84
CA PHE A 352 25.73 5.96 -15.01
C PHE A 352 24.64 6.98 -14.79
N LEU A 353 23.41 6.61 -15.16
CA LEU A 353 22.21 7.41 -15.05
C LEU A 353 21.37 6.91 -13.87
N PHE A 354 21.25 7.73 -12.84
CA PHE A 354 20.50 7.38 -11.64
C PHE A 354 18.99 7.50 -11.89
N ALA A 355 18.24 6.47 -11.47
CA ALA A 355 16.81 6.32 -11.71
C ALA A 355 16.37 6.74 -13.12
N CYS A 356 16.87 6.01 -14.11
CA CYS A 356 16.67 6.21 -15.54
C CYS A 356 16.46 4.86 -16.21
N GLU A 357 15.36 4.72 -16.95
CA GLU A 357 15.04 3.53 -17.74
C GLU A 357 15.97 3.44 -18.97
N PRO A 358 16.35 2.24 -19.44
CA PRO A 358 17.19 2.11 -20.64
C PRO A 358 16.58 2.73 -21.90
N VAL A 359 15.24 2.80 -21.98
CA VAL A 359 14.53 3.42 -23.11
C VAL A 359 14.67 4.94 -23.13
N ASP A 360 14.83 5.57 -21.96
CA ASP A 360 14.98 7.03 -21.82
C ASP A 360 16.45 7.48 -21.86
N ALA A 361 17.39 6.53 -21.95
CA ALA A 361 18.81 6.79 -21.80
C ALA A 361 19.36 7.68 -22.92
N GLU A 362 18.92 7.49 -24.16
CA GLU A 362 19.35 8.32 -25.30
C GLU A 362 18.93 9.79 -25.12
N ASP A 363 17.68 10.01 -24.69
CA ASP A 363 17.17 11.34 -24.36
C ASP A 363 17.86 11.96 -23.12
N ALA A 364 18.30 11.14 -22.17
CA ALA A 364 19.10 11.61 -21.05
C ALA A 364 20.51 12.03 -21.50
N LEU A 365 21.17 11.22 -22.33
CA LEU A 365 22.50 11.50 -22.86
C LEU A 365 22.51 12.77 -23.71
N SER A 366 21.51 13.00 -24.57
CA SER A 366 21.40 14.22 -25.38
C SER A 366 21.29 15.52 -24.55
N ARG A 367 20.85 15.42 -23.29
CA ARG A 367 20.79 16.55 -22.34
C ARG A 367 22.05 16.68 -21.49
N ILE A 368 22.79 15.59 -21.30
CA ILE A 368 24.02 15.53 -20.51
C ILE A 368 25.21 16.01 -21.34
N PHE A 369 25.30 15.62 -22.61
CA PHE A 369 26.34 16.09 -23.51
C PHE A 369 25.96 17.44 -24.12
N ASP A 370 26.90 18.38 -24.15
CA ASP A 370 26.71 19.68 -24.81
C ASP A 370 26.95 19.63 -26.33
N VAL A 371 27.40 18.49 -26.84
CA VAL A 371 27.50 18.14 -28.26
C VAL A 371 26.70 16.87 -28.55
N PRO A 372 26.20 16.69 -29.79
CA PRO A 372 25.57 15.44 -30.20
C PRO A 372 26.49 14.23 -29.96
N VAL A 373 25.95 13.15 -29.38
CA VAL A 373 26.75 11.97 -28.95
C VAL A 373 27.39 11.25 -30.13
N ASP A 374 26.78 11.33 -31.31
CA ASP A 374 27.30 10.81 -32.59
C ASP A 374 28.62 11.46 -33.01
N THR A 375 28.93 12.67 -32.54
CA THR A 375 30.23 13.32 -32.76
C THR A 375 31.35 12.69 -31.93
N LEU A 376 31.00 12.00 -30.84
CA LEU A 376 31.94 11.37 -29.92
C LEU A 376 32.04 9.86 -30.14
N SER A 377 30.97 9.22 -30.60
CA SER A 377 30.83 7.76 -30.69
C SER A 377 29.85 7.33 -31.78
N ASP A 378 30.19 6.27 -32.52
CA ASP A 378 29.27 5.56 -33.41
C ASP A 378 28.54 4.39 -32.72
N ARG A 379 28.91 4.08 -31.47
CA ARG A 379 28.43 2.89 -30.74
C ARG A 379 28.17 3.21 -29.27
N VAL A 380 26.89 3.38 -28.94
CA VAL A 380 26.38 3.53 -27.58
C VAL A 380 25.59 2.29 -27.18
N VAL A 381 25.90 1.71 -26.02
CA VAL A 381 25.19 0.57 -25.46
C VAL A 381 24.62 0.95 -24.09
N CYS A 382 23.30 0.91 -23.95
CA CYS A 382 22.59 1.22 -22.71
C CYS A 382 22.26 -0.08 -21.97
N LEU A 383 22.86 -0.28 -20.80
CA LEU A 383 22.74 -1.51 -20.00
C LEU A 383 21.81 -1.27 -18.81
N GLY A 384 20.83 -2.17 -18.62
CA GLY A 384 19.93 -2.18 -17.46
C GLY A 384 20.40 -3.08 -16.32
N ALA A 385 19.55 -3.25 -15.31
CA ALA A 385 19.82 -4.06 -14.12
C ALA A 385 20.29 -5.50 -14.47
N GLY A 386 21.33 -5.99 -13.79
CA GLY A 386 21.98 -7.28 -14.03
C GLY A 386 23.12 -7.26 -15.04
N SER A 387 22.99 -6.51 -16.14
CA SER A 387 24.11 -6.29 -17.08
C SER A 387 25.12 -5.27 -16.54
N ILE A 388 24.65 -4.32 -15.71
CA ILE A 388 25.52 -3.33 -15.06
C ILE A 388 26.60 -4.02 -14.21
N ASP A 389 26.24 -4.99 -13.36
CA ASP A 389 27.21 -5.65 -12.48
C ASP A 389 28.34 -6.35 -13.25
N THR A 390 27.97 -7.04 -14.34
CA THR A 390 28.92 -7.72 -15.23
C THR A 390 29.90 -6.72 -15.84
N GLU A 391 29.40 -5.57 -16.31
CA GLU A 391 30.25 -4.53 -16.90
C GLU A 391 31.14 -3.86 -15.84
N LEU A 392 30.65 -3.65 -14.62
CA LEU A 392 31.46 -3.12 -13.52
C LEU A 392 32.58 -4.08 -13.10
N ASP A 393 32.33 -5.40 -13.11
CA ASP A 393 33.35 -6.42 -12.87
C ASP A 393 34.41 -6.45 -13.97
N ALA A 394 34.01 -6.30 -15.23
CA ALA A 394 34.92 -6.20 -16.37
C ALA A 394 35.83 -4.95 -16.23
N LEU A 395 35.23 -3.78 -16.00
CA LEU A 395 35.94 -2.51 -15.84
C LEU A 395 36.91 -2.55 -14.64
N LYS A 396 36.50 -3.15 -13.52
CA LYS A 396 37.37 -3.33 -12.35
C LYS A 396 38.53 -4.29 -12.61
N THR A 397 38.30 -5.33 -13.40
CA THR A 397 39.34 -6.29 -13.79
C THR A 397 40.36 -5.64 -14.71
N GLU A 398 39.93 -4.83 -15.66
CA GLU A 398 40.80 -4.07 -16.55
C GLU A 398 41.67 -3.08 -15.77
N ASN A 399 41.07 -2.30 -14.87
CA ASN A 399 41.81 -1.36 -14.02
C ASN A 399 42.88 -2.04 -13.14
N ARG A 400 42.68 -3.31 -12.78
CA ARG A 400 43.69 -4.11 -12.05
C ARG A 400 44.82 -4.59 -12.95
N ARG A 401 44.54 -4.89 -14.22
CA ARG A 401 45.53 -5.36 -15.20
C ARG A 401 46.43 -4.22 -15.66
N ALA A 402 45.83 -3.08 -15.97
CA ALA A 402 46.51 -1.86 -16.35
C ALA A 402 45.78 -0.68 -15.67
N PRO A 403 46.46 0.08 -14.78
CA PRO A 403 45.84 1.23 -14.14
C PRO A 403 45.30 2.22 -15.18
N ILE A 404 44.00 2.47 -15.12
CA ILE A 404 43.33 3.42 -15.99
C ILE A 404 43.67 4.84 -15.54
N ALA A 405 43.80 5.76 -16.50
CA ALA A 405 44.11 7.15 -16.25
C ALA A 405 43.06 7.81 -15.33
N ASP A 406 43.54 8.50 -14.30
CA ASP A 406 42.72 9.29 -13.40
C ASP A 406 42.68 10.75 -13.88
N TYR A 407 41.49 11.25 -14.20
CA TYR A 407 41.27 12.63 -14.63
C TYR A 407 40.73 13.52 -13.50
N SER A 408 40.80 13.08 -12.25
CA SER A 408 40.25 13.80 -11.09
C SER A 408 40.81 15.22 -10.99
N ASP A 409 42.08 15.45 -11.29
CA ASP A 409 42.68 16.79 -11.23
C ASP A 409 42.07 17.79 -12.23
N LEU A 410 41.51 17.30 -13.34
CA LEU A 410 40.87 18.12 -14.38
C LEU A 410 39.39 18.39 -14.10
N PHE A 411 38.73 17.50 -13.35
CA PHE A 411 37.28 17.50 -13.16
C PHE A 411 36.85 17.47 -11.69
N ALA A 412 37.77 17.65 -10.74
CA ALA A 412 37.46 17.78 -9.33
C ALA A 412 36.48 18.95 -9.15
N ALA A 413 35.27 18.63 -8.70
CA ALA A 413 34.30 19.63 -8.36
C ALA A 413 34.91 20.58 -7.30
N ALA A 414 34.92 21.88 -7.58
CA ALA A 414 35.22 22.90 -6.58
C ALA A 414 34.30 22.67 -5.37
N LYS A 415 34.88 22.17 -4.29
CA LYS A 415 34.21 21.93 -3.00
C LYS A 415 33.55 23.25 -2.60
N GLN A 416 32.22 23.33 -2.54
CA GLN A 416 31.53 24.56 -2.14
C GLN A 416 32.06 25.03 -0.78
N PRO A 417 32.64 26.25 -0.67
CA PRO A 417 32.94 26.85 0.62
C PRO A 417 31.64 27.48 1.13
N GLY A 418 30.87 26.70 1.87
CA GLY A 418 29.54 27.10 2.35
C GLY A 418 29.22 26.58 3.75
N ALA A 419 30.22 26.42 4.61
CA ALA A 419 30.01 26.29 6.06
C ALA A 419 30.35 27.62 6.74
N THR A 420 29.71 28.70 6.29
CA THR A 420 29.70 29.96 7.02
C THR A 420 28.66 29.83 8.13
N ARG A 421 29.12 29.58 9.35
CA ARG A 421 28.33 29.84 10.56
C ARG A 421 27.79 31.26 10.48
N VAL A 422 26.48 31.43 10.54
CA VAL A 422 25.84 32.71 10.87
C VAL A 422 24.98 32.50 12.12
N PRO A 423 25.13 33.33 13.17
CA PRO A 423 24.33 33.26 14.38
C PRO A 423 22.90 33.74 14.15
N ALA A 424 22.01 33.30 15.04
CA ALA A 424 20.61 33.70 15.13
C ALA A 424 20.44 35.18 15.48
N GLU A 425 19.48 35.85 14.85
CA GLU A 425 18.70 36.92 15.50
C GLU A 425 17.32 37.13 14.85
N ARG A 426 16.44 37.75 15.62
CA ARG A 426 14.96 37.65 15.64
C ARG A 426 14.24 38.75 14.82
N ALA A 427 12.95 38.45 14.57
CA ALA A 427 11.76 39.32 14.70
C ALA A 427 11.26 40.16 13.50
N GLY A 428 9.92 40.27 13.44
CA GLY A 428 9.12 41.25 12.67
C GLY A 428 8.39 40.63 11.47
N ASP A 429 7.10 40.22 11.47
CA ASP A 429 5.81 40.85 11.83
C ASP A 429 5.13 41.61 10.65
N GLY A 430 3.81 41.39 10.47
CA GLY A 430 2.89 42.08 9.52
C GLY A 430 2.47 41.26 8.28
N ALA A 431 1.24 40.70 8.17
CA ALA A 431 -0.07 41.35 7.87
C ALA A 431 -0.13 42.06 6.50
N ALA A 432 -1.17 42.06 5.67
CA ALA A 432 -2.44 41.35 5.50
C ALA A 432 -3.04 41.83 4.14
N SER A 433 -4.08 41.12 3.66
CA SER A 433 -5.21 41.62 2.83
C SER A 433 -5.05 41.82 1.32
N ALA A 434 -5.89 41.14 0.52
CA ALA A 434 -6.86 41.75 -0.40
C ALA A 434 -7.59 40.69 -1.28
N GLU A 435 -8.87 40.43 -0.97
CA GLU A 435 -9.96 40.24 -1.94
C GLU A 435 -10.72 41.59 -2.06
N PRO A 436 -11.78 41.83 -2.89
CA PRO A 436 -12.66 40.90 -3.66
C PRO A 436 -13.16 41.42 -5.04
N GLY A 437 -14.05 40.63 -5.67
CA GLY A 437 -15.02 41.07 -6.71
C GLY A 437 -14.68 40.56 -8.12
N GLY A 438 -15.61 40.05 -8.93
CA GLY A 438 -17.05 40.19 -8.92
C GLY A 438 -17.71 39.25 -9.94
N MET A 439 -19.00 39.03 -9.70
CA MET A 439 -19.96 38.15 -10.37
C MET A 439 -20.32 38.59 -11.81
N ALA A 440 -20.55 37.65 -12.72
CA ALA A 440 -21.51 37.78 -13.82
C ALA A 440 -21.92 36.39 -14.39
N ASP A 441 -23.19 36.03 -14.20
CA ASP A 441 -23.97 35.09 -15.01
C ASP A 441 -24.68 35.92 -16.13
N PRO A 442 -25.22 35.37 -17.24
CA PRO A 442 -26.41 34.51 -17.13
C PRO A 442 -26.69 33.47 -18.26
N ASP A 443 -27.61 32.57 -17.91
CA ASP A 443 -28.79 32.04 -18.63
C ASP A 443 -28.75 31.03 -19.80
N ILE A 444 -29.31 29.83 -19.46
CA ILE A 444 -30.49 29.10 -20.03
C ILE A 444 -30.45 28.55 -21.49
N ASP A 445 -30.62 27.22 -21.65
CA ASP A 445 -31.76 26.51 -22.33
C ASP A 445 -31.53 24.97 -22.31
N ILE A 446 -32.21 24.12 -21.53
CA ILE A 446 -33.51 23.42 -21.69
C ILE A 446 -33.56 22.30 -22.78
N SER A 447 -33.34 21.05 -22.31
CA SER A 447 -34.14 19.82 -22.57
C SER A 447 -33.92 18.99 -23.89
N PRO A 448 -34.49 17.77 -24.03
CA PRO A 448 -33.84 16.50 -23.65
C PRO A 448 -34.07 15.29 -24.62
N GLN A 449 -33.55 14.10 -24.24
CA GLN A 449 -34.00 12.72 -24.60
C GLN A 449 -33.61 12.16 -26.00
N PRO A 450 -33.74 10.84 -26.29
CA PRO A 450 -34.02 9.68 -25.42
C PRO A 450 -33.09 8.44 -25.62
N VAL A 451 -33.30 7.50 -24.71
CA VAL A 451 -32.89 6.08 -24.66
C VAL A 451 -33.43 5.27 -25.84
N ARG A 452 -32.69 4.24 -26.30
CA ARG A 452 -33.26 3.07 -26.97
C ARG A 452 -32.68 1.77 -26.43
N ASP A 453 -33.59 0.95 -25.93
CA ASP A 453 -33.48 -0.46 -25.59
C ASP A 453 -33.09 -1.31 -26.81
N GLU A 454 -32.29 -2.35 -26.59
CA GLU A 454 -32.37 -3.58 -27.37
C GLU A 454 -32.39 -4.79 -26.43
N ASP A 455 -33.43 -5.59 -26.64
CA ASP A 455 -33.81 -6.82 -25.96
C ASP A 455 -32.92 -8.04 -26.36
N PRO A 456 -33.04 -9.18 -25.65
CA PRO A 456 -31.97 -10.18 -25.52
C PRO A 456 -32.04 -11.31 -26.56
N VAL A 457 -30.87 -11.91 -26.84
CA VAL A 457 -30.72 -13.14 -27.64
C VAL A 457 -30.36 -14.31 -26.71
N PRO A 458 -31.01 -15.48 -26.84
CA PRO A 458 -30.88 -16.58 -25.90
C PRO A 458 -29.65 -17.45 -26.18
N ALA A 459 -28.92 -17.86 -25.15
CA ALA A 459 -27.83 -18.81 -25.28
C ALA A 459 -27.92 -19.92 -24.23
N ALA A 460 -28.22 -21.11 -24.76
CA ALA A 460 -27.67 -22.42 -24.45
C ALA A 460 -27.45 -22.84 -22.98
N ALA A 461 -28.17 -23.90 -22.62
CA ALA A 461 -28.00 -24.69 -21.42
C ALA A 461 -26.55 -25.18 -21.23
N ALA A 462 -26.00 -24.91 -20.05
CA ALA A 462 -24.76 -25.45 -19.54
C ALA A 462 -25.05 -26.30 -18.27
N PRO A 463 -24.21 -27.30 -17.96
CA PRO A 463 -24.54 -28.39 -17.04
C PRO A 463 -24.53 -27.96 -15.57
N THR A 464 -25.29 -28.71 -14.77
CA THR A 464 -25.52 -28.56 -13.34
C THR A 464 -24.26 -28.31 -12.49
N PRO A 465 -24.25 -27.30 -11.60
CA PRO A 465 -23.21 -27.15 -10.60
C PRO A 465 -23.38 -28.13 -9.43
N SER A 466 -22.23 -28.63 -8.98
CA SER A 466 -22.02 -29.47 -7.79
C SER A 466 -22.57 -28.82 -6.52
N ALA A 467 -22.92 -29.67 -5.55
CA ALA A 467 -23.70 -29.41 -4.34
C ALA A 467 -23.42 -28.06 -3.65
N ALA A 468 -24.33 -27.11 -3.86
CA ALA A 468 -24.44 -25.91 -3.04
C ALA A 468 -24.88 -26.31 -1.62
N ILE A 469 -24.16 -25.83 -0.61
CA ILE A 469 -24.64 -25.86 0.78
C ILE A 469 -25.95 -25.06 0.81
N PRO A 470 -27.10 -25.66 1.20
CA PRO A 470 -28.37 -24.96 1.14
C PRO A 470 -28.33 -23.73 2.02
N ALA A 471 -28.65 -22.56 1.44
CA ALA A 471 -28.78 -21.32 2.17
C ALA A 471 -29.79 -21.51 3.31
N ALA A 472 -29.31 -21.39 4.55
CA ALA A 472 -30.15 -21.53 5.73
C ALA A 472 -31.29 -20.48 5.68
N ARG A 473 -32.55 -20.94 5.77
CA ARG A 473 -33.72 -20.06 5.89
C ARG A 473 -33.48 -19.09 7.06
N ALA A 474 -33.63 -17.80 6.80
CA ALA A 474 -33.51 -16.74 7.80
C ALA A 474 -34.59 -16.89 8.90
N ARG A 475 -34.29 -17.66 9.93
CA ARG A 475 -35.01 -17.60 11.21
C ARG A 475 -34.23 -16.66 12.11
N GLY A 476 -34.80 -15.49 12.39
CA GLY A 476 -34.22 -14.54 13.33
C GLY A 476 -34.04 -15.19 14.71
N ALA A 477 -32.87 -15.03 15.31
CA ALA A 477 -32.61 -15.48 16.67
C ALA A 477 -33.50 -14.69 17.65
N ILE A 478 -34.25 -15.40 18.49
CA ILE A 478 -35.02 -14.78 19.58
C ILE A 478 -34.02 -14.45 20.69
N ARG A 479 -33.83 -13.16 20.97
CA ARG A 479 -32.99 -12.74 22.11
C ARG A 479 -33.68 -13.14 23.41
N SER A 480 -33.01 -13.98 24.19
CA SER A 480 -33.38 -14.28 25.57
C SER A 480 -32.20 -13.92 26.46
N ALA A 481 -32.40 -13.03 27.43
CA ALA A 481 -31.42 -12.83 28.49
C ALA A 481 -31.34 -14.11 29.32
N MET A 482 -30.15 -14.67 29.48
CA MET A 482 -29.93 -15.74 30.46
C MET A 482 -30.24 -15.15 31.84
N PRO A 483 -31.03 -15.82 32.70
CA PRO A 483 -31.22 -15.34 34.06
C PRO A 483 -29.88 -15.49 34.79
N LEU A 484 -29.12 -14.39 34.86
CA LEU A 484 -27.97 -14.30 35.75
C LEU A 484 -28.46 -14.59 37.16
N ARG A 485 -27.74 -15.47 37.89
CA ARG A 485 -27.97 -15.69 39.32
C ARG A 485 -28.14 -14.33 39.99
N LYS A 486 -29.30 -14.10 40.61
CA LYS A 486 -29.38 -13.05 41.64
C LYS A 486 -28.30 -13.38 42.67
N PRO A 487 -27.45 -12.43 43.08
CA PRO A 487 -26.61 -12.64 44.24
C PRO A 487 -27.54 -12.86 45.42
N GLU A 488 -27.46 -14.04 46.04
CA GLU A 488 -28.06 -14.28 47.34
C GLU A 488 -27.15 -13.62 48.38
N GLY A 489 -27.72 -12.73 49.20
CA GLY A 489 -27.15 -12.30 50.47
C GLY A 489 -26.53 -10.91 50.45
N ALA A 490 -27.22 -9.98 51.14
CA ALA A 490 -26.62 -8.86 51.84
C ALA A 490 -25.83 -9.34 53.06
#